data_AF-A0A4U0SNZ8-F1
#
_entry.id   AF-A0A4U0SNZ8-F1
#
_cell.length_a   1.000
_cell.length_b   1.000
_cell.length_c   1.000
_cell.angle_alpha   90.00
_cell.angle_beta   90.00
_cell.angle_gamma   90.00
#
_symmetry.space_group_name_H-M   'P 1'
#
loop_
_entity.id
_entity.type
_entity.pdbx_description
1 polymer ?
#
loop_
_entity_poly.entity_id
_entity_poly.type
_entity_poly.pdbx_seq_one_letter_code
_entity_poly.pdbx_strand_id
1 'polypeptide(L)' 'MSAVCNWCRESTRAPVAVGIVERGTGPSGTTYACPACRDRRRIVPMVDWKHVGDGRPQFYPGPKRR' A
#
# COMPACT_ATOMS: atom_id res chain seq x y z
N MET A 1 -7.13 -11.81 -9.62
CA MET A 1 -6.65 -10.42 -9.78
C MET A 1 -5.14 -10.41 -9.55
N SER A 2 -4.36 -9.78 -10.42
CA SER A 2 -2.90 -9.65 -10.26
C SER A 2 -2.51 -8.17 -10.24
N ALA A 3 -1.53 -7.80 -9.42
CA ALA A 3 -0.99 -6.45 -9.39
C ALA A 3 0.54 -6.48 -9.27
N VAL A 4 1.19 -5.38 -9.64
CA VAL A 4 2.64 -5.22 -9.50
C VAL A 4 2.96 -4.78 -8.08
N CYS A 5 3.88 -5.51 -7.43
CA CYS A 5 4.39 -5.12 -6.14
C CYS A 5 5.19 -3.82 -6.27
N ASN A 6 4.87 -2.81 -5.46
CA ASN A 6 5.54 -1.52 -5.51
C ASN A 6 7.04 -1.59 -5.14
N TRP A 7 7.46 -2.62 -4.41
CA TRP A 7 8.83 -2.76 -3.92
C TRP A 7 9.73 -3.63 -4.79
N CYS A 8 9.31 -4.86 -5.14
CA CYS A 8 10.12 -5.73 -6.01
C CYS A 8 9.82 -5.54 -7.50
N ARG A 9 8.80 -4.76 -7.86
CA ARG A 9 8.34 -4.53 -9.25
C ARG A 9 7.90 -5.79 -10.01
N GLU A 10 7.77 -6.92 -9.33
CA GLU A 10 7.25 -8.15 -9.90
C GLU A 10 5.72 -8.21 -9.82
N SER A 11 5.10 -8.88 -10.79
CA SER A 11 3.67 -9.20 -10.74
C SER A 11 3.39 -10.28 -9.70
N THR A 12 2.38 -10.07 -8.86
CA THR A 12 1.91 -11.07 -7.90
C THR A 12 0.45 -11.43 -8.15
N ARG A 13 0.11 -12.71 -7.95
CA ARG A 13 -1.27 -13.22 -7.97
C ARG A 13 -1.98 -13.06 -6.63
N ALA A 14 -1.25 -12.67 -5.58
CA ALA A 14 -1.77 -12.39 -4.25
C ALA A 14 -1.38 -10.97 -3.79
N PRO A 15 -1.85 -9.92 -4.49
CA PRO A 15 -1.51 -8.54 -4.13
C PRO A 15 -2.21 -8.13 -2.82
N VAL A 16 -1.45 -7.52 -1.93
CA VAL A 16 -1.94 -6.95 -0.68
C VAL A 16 -1.98 -5.43 -0.83
N ALA A 17 -3.14 -4.81 -0.61
CA ALA A 17 -3.27 -3.35 -0.63
C ALA A 17 -2.58 -2.77 0.61
N VAL A 18 -1.69 -1.81 0.41
CA VAL A 18 -0.78 -1.29 1.45
C VAL A 18 -0.60 0.23 1.38
N GLY A 19 -1.38 0.93 0.55
CA GLY A 19 -1.26 2.37 0.41
C GLY A 19 -2.25 2.95 -0.59
N ILE A 20 -2.51 4.25 -0.46
CA ILE A 20 -3.23 5.06 -1.43
C ILE A 20 -2.25 6.12 -1.94
N VAL A 21 -2.12 6.26 -3.25
CA VAL A 21 -1.36 7.35 -3.89
C VAL A 21 -2.39 8.41 -4.27
N GLU A 22 -2.42 9.52 -3.53
CA GLU A 22 -3.17 10.69 -3.95
C GLU A 22 -2.53 11.27 -5.21
N ARG A 23 -3.33 11.42 -6.27
CA ARG A 23 -2.91 12.10 -7.50
C ARG A 23 -3.68 13.42 -7.61
N GLY A 24 -3.39 14.41 -6.76
CA GLY A 24 -3.96 15.77 -6.90
C GLY A 24 -5.46 15.77 -7.24
N THR A 25 -5.82 16.25 -8.44
CA THR A 25 -7.20 16.33 -8.95
C THR A 25 -7.72 15.06 -9.66
N GLY A 26 -6.94 13.98 -9.70
CA GLY A 26 -7.27 12.72 -10.36
C GLY A 26 -7.58 11.57 -9.39
N PRO A 27 -8.04 10.42 -9.90
CA PRO A 27 -8.39 9.27 -9.09
C PRO A 27 -7.17 8.74 -8.33
N SER A 28 -7.32 8.59 -7.02
CA SER A 28 -6.29 8.03 -6.14
C SER A 28 -5.99 6.58 -6.53
N GLY A 29 -4.71 6.24 -6.71
CA GLY A 29 -4.29 4.88 -7.03
C GLY A 29 -4.08 4.05 -5.77
N THR A 30 -4.34 2.74 -5.82
CA THR A 30 -3.96 1.84 -4.70
C THR A 30 -2.57 1.26 -4.93
N THR A 31 -1.73 1.30 -3.90
CA THR A 31 -0.41 0.65 -3.90
C THR A 31 -0.54 -0.76 -3.37
N TYR A 32 0.11 -1.71 -4.06
CA TYR A 32 0.10 -3.12 -3.69
C TYR A 32 1.50 -3.64 -3.35
N ALA A 33 1.56 -4.64 -2.47
CA ALA A 33 2.77 -5.42 -2.17
C ALA A 33 2.50 -6.92 -2.36
N CYS A 34 3.53 -7.68 -2.74
CA CYS A 34 3.47 -9.15 -2.67
C CYS A 34 3.69 -9.64 -1.22
N PRO A 35 3.27 -10.87 -0.87
CA PRO A 35 3.41 -11.42 0.49
C PRO A 35 4.87 -11.40 0.99
N ALA A 36 5.82 -11.80 0.15
CA ALA A 36 7.24 -11.78 0.51
C ALA A 36 7.75 -10.38 0.88
N CYS A 37 7.34 -9.33 0.13
CA CYS A 37 7.72 -7.96 0.44
C CYS A 37 6.97 -7.43 1.68
N ARG A 38 5.72 -7.81 1.86
CA ARG A 38 4.93 -7.48 3.06
C ARG A 38 5.65 -7.97 4.31
N ASP A 39 6.02 -9.24 4.35
CA ASP A 39 6.62 -9.86 5.54
C ASP A 39 8.03 -9.32 5.79
N ARG A 40 8.87 -9.25 4.75
CA ARG A 40 10.25 -8.76 4.85
C ARG A 40 10.33 -7.31 5.34
N ARG A 41 9.35 -6.48 4.98
CA ARG A 41 9.32 -5.05 5.33
C ARG A 41 8.35 -4.73 6.46
N ARG A 42 7.69 -5.75 7.04
CA ARG A 42 6.65 -5.59 8.08
C ARG A 42 5.58 -4.57 7.68
N ILE A 43 5.12 -4.64 6.44
CA ILE A 43 4.11 -3.72 5.91
C ILE A 43 2.74 -4.11 6.47
N VAL A 44 2.05 -3.13 7.06
CA VAL A 44 0.68 -3.31 7.55
C VAL A 44 -0.30 -3.20 6.36
N PRO A 45 -1.07 -4.26 6.05
CA PRO A 45 -2.13 -4.21 5.05
C PRO A 45 -3.17 -3.14 5.37
N MET A 46 -3.79 -2.56 4.35
CA MET A 46 -4.85 -1.57 4.52
C MET A 46 -6.05 -2.11 5.31
N VAL A 47 -6.35 -3.41 5.21
CA VAL A 47 -7.40 -4.06 6.02
C VAL A 47 -7.13 -4.02 7.52
N ASP A 48 -5.85 -3.94 7.90
CA ASP A 48 -5.40 -3.88 9.29
C ASP A 48 -5.12 -2.44 9.75
N TRP A 49 -5.36 -1.43 8.89
CA TRP A 49 -5.19 -0.04 9.27
C TRP A 49 -6.26 0.37 10.28
N LYS A 50 -5.83 0.93 11.41
CA LYS A 50 -6.75 1.53 12.37
C LYS A 50 -7.26 2.85 11.78
N HIS A 51 -8.58 2.98 11.71
CA HIS A 51 -9.23 4.25 11.38
C HIS A 51 -9.15 5.14 12.62
N VAL A 52 -8.53 6.32 12.50
CA VAL A 52 -8.47 7.30 13.59
C VAL A 52 -9.53 8.36 13.31
N GLY A 53 -10.54 8.45 14.18
CA GLY A 53 -11.44 9.60 14.40
C GLY A 53 -12.41 9.99 13.27
N ASP A 54 -11.92 10.13 12.04
CA ASP A 54 -12.61 10.86 10.96
C ASP A 54 -12.87 9.99 9.70
N GLY A 55 -12.76 8.66 9.84
CA GLY A 55 -12.95 7.72 8.73
C GLY A 55 -11.82 7.75 7.67
N ARG A 56 -10.77 8.54 7.87
CA ARG A 56 -9.62 8.60 6.96
C ARG A 56 -8.64 7.46 7.28
N PRO A 57 -8.14 6.73 6.27
CA PRO A 57 -7.11 5.73 6.47
C PRO A 57 -5.83 6.39 6.99
N GLN A 58 -5.18 5.77 7.99
CA GLN A 58 -3.88 6.23 8.49
C GLN A 58 -2.84 6.06 7.37
N PHE A 59 -2.59 7.13 6.62
CA PHE A 59 -1.56 7.17 5.59
C PHE A 59 -0.20 6.97 6.27
N TYR A 60 0.41 5.80 6.08
CA TYR A 60 1.81 5.61 6.38
C TYR A 60 2.60 6.22 5.22
N PRO A 61 3.27 7.38 5.39
CA PRO A 61 4.13 7.89 4.35
C PRO A 61 5.18 6.82 4.06
N GLY A 62 5.22 6.37 2.80
CA GLY A 62 6.31 5.54 2.31
C GLY A 62 7.66 6.17 2.68
N PRO A 63 8.74 5.37 2.77
CA PRO A 63 10.02 5.84 3.29
C PRO A 63 10.43 7.13 2.59
N LYS A 64 10.58 8.20 3.39
CA LYS A 64 11.08 9.49 2.92
C LYS A 64 12.45 9.24 2.29
N ARG A 65 12.55 9.38 0.96
CA ARG A 65 13.85 9.53 0.32
C ARG A 65 14.38 10.89 0.78
N ARG A 66 15.40 10.84 1.64
CA ARG A 66 16.22 12.00 2.02
C ARG A 66 17.22 12.27 0.91
#